data_AF-D8G6N0-F1
#
_entry.id   AF-D8G6N0-F1
#
_cell.length_a   1.000
_cell.length_b   1.000
_cell.length_c   1.000
_cell.angle_alpha   90.00
_cell.angle_beta   90.00
_cell.angle_gamma   90.00
#
_symmetry.space_group_name_H-M   'P 1'
#
loop_
_entity.id
_entity.type
_entity.pdbx_description
1 polymer ?
#
loop_
_entity_poly.entity_id
_entity_poly.type
_entity_poly.pdbx_seq_one_letter_code
_entity_poly.pdbx_strand_id
1 'polypeptide(L)' 'MQEIAGTYRRQPVKHYFDLLTNLNVIVDAGDNFVIGWKLNSSQVVELTTTGDIGGG' A
#
# COMPACT_ATOMS: atom_id res chain seq x y z
N MET A 1 -2.11 3.15 12.34
CA MET A 1 -2.16 3.30 10.88
C MET A 1 -0.90 4.03 10.44
N GLN A 2 -0.20 3.50 9.46
CA GLN A 2 1.04 4.05 8.91
C GLN A 2 0.77 4.55 7.50
N GLU A 3 1.20 5.77 7.21
CA GLU A 3 1.18 6.32 5.85
C GLU A 3 2.52 6.04 5.17
N ILE A 4 2.47 5.45 3.98
CA ILE A 4 3.66 5.11 3.20
C ILE A 4 3.47 5.70 1.80
N ALA A 5 4.37 6.60 1.40
CA ALA A 5 4.45 7.04 0.02
C ALA A 5 5.10 5.92 -0.81
N GLY A 6 4.48 5.56 -1.92
CA GLY A 6 4.82 4.34 -2.62
C GLY A 6 4.30 4.29 -4.04
N THR A 7 4.27 3.09 -4.61
CA THR A 7 3.71 2.85 -5.94
C THR A 7 2.72 1.69 -5.94
N TYR A 8 1.69 1.85 -6.76
CA TYR A 8 0.80 0.76 -7.14
C TYR A 8 0.88 0.56 -8.65
N ARG A 9 1.35 -0.61 -9.09
CA ARG A 9 1.59 -0.88 -10.53
C ARG A 9 2.44 0.22 -11.18
N ARG A 10 3.49 0.67 -10.49
CA ARG A 10 4.40 1.77 -10.88
C ARG A 10 3.76 3.16 -10.98
N GLN A 11 2.53 3.33 -10.52
CA GLN A 11 1.90 4.64 -10.38
C GLN A 11 2.12 5.16 -8.96
N PRO A 12 2.53 6.43 -8.77
CA PRO A 12 2.72 6.99 -7.45
C PRO A 12 1.40 7.05 -6.68
N VAL A 13 1.39 6.57 -5.45
CA VAL A 13 0.22 6.50 -4.58
C VAL A 13 0.61 6.72 -3.12
N LYS A 14 -0.39 6.89 -2.26
CA LYS A 14 -0.23 6.84 -0.80
C LYS A 14 -0.92 5.60 -0.26
N HIS A 15 -0.21 4.85 0.57
CA HIS A 15 -0.71 3.68 1.27
C HIS A 15 -1.06 4.03 2.71
N TYR A 16 -2.24 3.59 3.14
CA TYR A 16 -2.65 3.55 4.52
C TYR A 16 -2.62 2.10 5.00
N PHE A 17 -1.57 1.77 5.74
CA PHE A 17 -1.32 0.41 6.20
C PHE A 17 -1.59 0.26 7.69
N ASP A 18 -2.31 -0.79 8.07
CA ASP A 18 -2.52 -1.18 9.46
C ASP A 18 -1.70 -2.43 9.79
N LEU A 19 -0.66 -2.24 10.61
CA LEU A 19 0.26 -3.28 11.06
C LEU A 19 -0.40 -4.37 11.91
N LEU A 20 -1.56 -4.10 12.53
CA LEU A 20 -2.25 -5.08 13.37
C LEU A 20 -3.12 -6.03 12.54
N THR A 21 -3.74 -5.52 11.49
CA THR A 21 -4.69 -6.28 10.67
C THR A 21 -4.12 -6.70 9.31
N ASN A 22 -2.96 -6.16 8.94
CA ASN A 22 -2.36 -6.19 7.61
C ASN A 22 -3.27 -5.61 6.52
N LEU A 23 -4.25 -4.78 6.86
CA LEU A 23 -5.07 -4.09 5.88
C LEU A 23 -4.29 -2.93 5.27
N ASN A 24 -4.28 -2.89 3.94
CA ASN A 24 -3.70 -1.81 3.15
C ASN A 24 -4.81 -1.15 2.33
N VAL A 25 -4.86 0.18 2.37
CA VAL A 25 -5.72 1.01 1.52
C VAL A 25 -4.83 1.93 0.71
N ILE A 26 -5.10 2.03 -0.59
CA ILE A 26 -4.33 2.85 -1.52
C ILE A 26 -5.21 4.02 -1.96
N VAL A 27 -4.64 5.23 -1.91
CA VAL A 27 -5.24 6.45 -2.46
C VAL A 27 -4.31 7.11 -3.47
N ASP A 28 -4.89 7.89 -4.39
CA ASP A 28 -4.11 8.70 -5.33
C ASP A 28 -3.64 10.03 -4.70
N ALA A 29 -2.98 10.88 -5.49
CA ALA A 29 -2.47 12.18 -5.04
C ALA A 29 -3.57 13.19 -4.65
N GLY A 30 -4.83 12.94 -5.04
CA GLY A 30 -5.99 13.73 -4.65
C GLY A 30 -6.77 13.13 -3.48
N ASP A 31 -6.19 12.16 -2.76
CA ASP A 31 -6.82 11.42 -1.67
C ASP A 31 -8.07 10.62 -2.10
N ASN A 32 -8.20 10.30 -3.39
CA ASN A 32 -9.28 9.45 -3.86
C ASN A 32 -8.95 7.98 -3.62
N PHE A 33 -9.92 7.22 -3.12
CA PHE A 33 -9.79 5.78 -2.94
C PHE A 33 -9.52 5.06 -4.26
N VAL A 34 -8.47 4.26 -4.31
CA VAL A 34 -8.12 3.41 -5.47
C VAL A 34 -8.53 1.96 -5.22
N ILE A 35 -8.04 1.37 -4.13
CA ILE A 35 -8.25 -0.05 -3.80
C ILE A 35 -7.84 -0.33 -2.34
N GLY A 36 -8.32 -1.42 -1.75
CA GLY A 36 -7.80 -1.91 -0.47
C GLY A 36 -7.99 -3.43 -0.30
N TRP A 37 -7.02 -4.06 0.35
CA TRP A 37 -7.06 -5.50 0.68
C TRP A 37 -6.11 -5.83 1.83
N LYS A 38 -6.25 -7.04 2.37
CA LYS A 38 -5.34 -7.58 3.38
C LYS A 38 -4.08 -8.13 2.69
N LEU A 39 -2.92 -7.62 3.08
CA LEU A 39 -1.64 -8.05 2.55
C LEU A 39 -1.23 -9.41 3.14
N ASN A 40 -0.60 -10.24 2.29
CA ASN A 40 0.15 -11.39 2.76
C ASN A 40 1.54 -10.99 3.27
N SER A 41 2.25 -11.90 3.94
CA SER A 41 3.54 -11.59 4.57
C SER A 41 4.58 -11.04 3.60
N SER A 42 4.64 -11.54 2.37
CA SER A 42 5.58 -11.04 1.34
C SER A 42 5.25 -9.62 0.91
N GLN A 43 3.97 -9.32 0.72
CA GLN A 43 3.49 -7.98 0.37
C GLN A 43 3.71 -6.97 1.51
N VAL A 44 3.61 -7.41 2.78
CA VAL A 44 3.96 -6.56 3.93
C VAL A 44 5.44 -6.19 3.88
N VAL A 45 6.32 -7.15 3.59
CA VAL A 45 7.76 -6.88 3.43
C VAL A 45 8.01 -5.92 2.27
N GLU A 46 7.39 -6.14 1.10
CA GLU A 46 7.52 -5.27 -0.06
C GLU A 46 7.09 -3.83 0.27
N LEU A 47 5.87 -3.65 0.79
CA LEU A 47 5.35 -2.34 1.16
C LEU A 47 6.22 -1.62 2.19
N THR A 48 6.71 -2.32 3.20
CA THR A 48 7.50 -1.71 4.29
C THR A 48 8.95 -1.45 3.93
N THR A 49 9.48 -2.08 2.88
CA THR A 49 10.89 -1.91 2.46
C THR A 49 11.04 -1.03 1.23
N THR A 50 10.17 -1.17 0.24
CA THR A 50 10.25 -0.43 -1.03
C THR A 50 9.12 0.56 -1.23
N GLY A 51 7.97 0.34 -0.56
CA GLY A 51 6.76 1.10 -0.82
C GLY A 51 6.05 0.70 -2.13
N ASP A 52 6.51 -0.32 -2.85
CA ASP A 52 5.89 -0.78 -4.10
C ASP A 52 4.99 -1.99 -3.86
N ILE A 53 3.82 -2.02 -4.47
CA ILE A 53 2.91 -3.17 -4.46
C ILE A 53 2.17 -3.27 -5.80
N GLY A 54 1.89 -4.50 -6.24
CA GLY A 54 0.99 -4.75 -7.37
C GLY A 54 1.66 -5.17 -8.68
N GLY A 55 2.95 -5.50 -8.64
CA GLY A 55 3.58 -6.42 -9.59
C GLY A 55 3.44 -7.85 -9.06
N GLY A 56 2.72 -8.70 -9.77
CA GLY A 56 2.77 -10.15 -9.53
C GLY A 56 4.05 -10.75 -10.11
#